data_AF-A0AAW5VU27-F1
#
_entry.id   AF-A0AAW5VU27-F1
#
_cell.length_a   1.000
_cell.length_b   1.000
_cell.length_c   1.000
_cell.angle_alpha   90.00
_cell.angle_beta   90.00
_cell.angle_gamma   90.00
#
_symmetry.space_group_name_H-M   'P 1'
#
loop_
_entity.id
_entity.type
_entity.pdbx_description
1 polymer ?
#
loop_
_entity_poly.entity_id
_entity_poly.type
_entity_poly.pdbx_seq_one_letter_code
_entity_poly.pdbx_strand_id
1 'polypeptide(L)'
;MAQMHFFPITTAQRKSLHSLFNDWLSQANEEGFEQFLAVRHELAPAQVCSFVRLVQGCSVRQDLAQRLPGDLKQRLQALHWLRFGATAVAA
;
A
#
# COMPACT_ATOMS: atom_id res chain seq x y z
N MET A 1 -8.54 -14.73 11.41
CA MET A 1 -8.02 -13.87 10.34
C MET A 1 -8.92 -12.65 10.26
N ALA A 2 -8.38 -11.43 10.39
CA ALA A 2 -9.20 -10.23 10.30
C ALA A 2 -9.81 -10.11 8.90
N GLN A 3 -11.13 -9.92 8.82
CA GLN A 3 -11.83 -9.73 7.56
C GLN A 3 -11.45 -8.34 7.02
N MET A 4 -10.57 -8.31 6.01
CA MET A 4 -10.22 -7.06 5.37
C MET A 4 -11.38 -6.59 4.50
N HIS A 5 -12.02 -5.49 4.90
CA HIS A 5 -13.01 -4.83 4.07
C HIS A 5 -12.31 -4.03 2.97
N PHE A 6 -12.46 -4.50 1.74
CA PHE A 6 -12.00 -3.78 0.55
C PHE A 6 -13.08 -2.78 0.15
N PHE A 7 -12.67 -1.54 -0.03
CA PHE A 7 -13.58 -0.51 -0.51
C PHE A 7 -13.64 -0.52 -2.04
N PRO A 8 -14.80 -0.25 -2.66
CA PRO A 8 -14.89 -0.14 -4.10
C PRO A 8 -14.03 1.02 -4.59
N ILE A 9 -13.21 0.79 -5.63
CA ILE A 9 -12.42 1.81 -6.29
C ILE A 9 -12.71 1.84 -7.78
N THR A 10 -12.66 3.04 -8.36
CA THR A 10 -12.92 3.27 -9.79
C THR A 10 -11.83 2.65 -10.67
N THR A 11 -12.13 2.44 -11.95
CA THR A 11 -11.13 1.98 -12.92
C THR A 11 -9.96 2.95 -13.04
N ALA A 12 -10.21 4.27 -12.96
CA ALA A 12 -9.17 5.29 -12.99
C ALA A 12 -8.23 5.17 -11.78
N GLN A 13 -8.78 5.00 -10.58
CA GLN A 13 -8.00 4.77 -9.35
C GLN A 13 -7.16 3.49 -9.44
N ARG A 14 -7.72 2.39 -9.96
CA ARG A 14 -6.96 1.16 -10.21
C ARG A 14 -5.79 1.39 -11.16
N LYS A 15 -6.03 2.03 -12.30
CA LYS A 15 -4.98 2.33 -13.28
C LYS A 15 -3.87 3.21 -12.69
N SER A 16 -4.25 4.23 -11.92
CA SER A 16 -3.31 5.13 -11.23
C SER A 16 -2.41 4.37 -10.25
N LEU A 17 -2.99 3.48 -9.42
CA LEU A 17 -2.21 2.64 -8.50
C LEU A 17 -1.23 1.71 -9.21
N HIS A 18 -1.67 1.04 -10.27
CA HIS A 18 -0.79 0.16 -11.04
C HIS A 18 0.32 0.95 -11.74
N SER A 19 0.02 2.14 -12.28
CA SER A 19 1.03 3.01 -12.90
C SER A 19 2.08 3.47 -11.90
N LEU A 20 1.66 3.90 -10.70
CA LEU A 20 2.57 4.27 -9.62
C LEU A 20 3.46 3.10 -9.22
N PHE A 21 2.88 1.92 -9.06
CA PHE A 21 3.63 0.73 -8.65
C PHE A 21 4.67 0.33 -9.69
N ASN A 22 4.30 0.32 -10.97
CA ASN A 22 5.23 -0.02 -12.04
C ASN A 22 6.37 0.99 -12.14
N ASP A 23 6.08 2.29 -11.99
CA ASP A 23 7.09 3.33 -11.96
C ASP A 23 8.05 3.15 -10.78
N TRP A 24 7.51 2.96 -9.58
CA TRP A 24 8.32 2.69 -8.39
C TRP A 24 9.16 1.42 -8.55
N LEU A 25 8.57 0.31 -9.00
CA LEU A 25 9.26 -0.96 -9.16
C LEU A 25 10.43 -0.87 -10.15
N SER A 26 10.32 -0.02 -11.18
CA SER A 26 11.40 0.21 -12.14
C SER A 26 12.62 0.96 -11.56
N GLN A 27 12.44 1.62 -10.43
CA GLN A 27 13.45 2.46 -9.76
C GLN A 27 13.89 1.89 -8.41
N ALA A 28 13.14 0.93 -7.87
CA ALA A 28 13.40 0.34 -6.56
C ALA A 28 14.75 -0.39 -6.53
N ASN A 29 15.50 -0.19 -5.45
CA ASN A 29 16.67 -1.00 -5.16
C ASN A 29 16.26 -2.34 -4.51
N GLU A 30 17.21 -3.26 -4.41
CA GLU A 30 16.98 -4.59 -3.83
C GLU A 30 16.40 -4.50 -2.41
N GLU A 31 16.94 -3.62 -1.57
CA GLU A 31 16.50 -3.45 -0.19
C GLU A 31 15.03 -3.00 -0.10
N GLY A 32 14.64 -1.99 -0.89
CA GLY A 32 13.26 -1.51 -0.94
C GLY A 32 12.32 -2.57 -1.50
N PHE A 33 12.77 -3.36 -2.47
CA PHE A 33 11.98 -4.47 -2.98
C PHE A 33 11.76 -5.58 -1.93
N GLU A 34 12.79 -5.96 -1.18
CA GLU A 34 12.69 -6.94 -0.09
C GLU A 34 11.79 -6.46 1.05
N GLN A 35 11.91 -5.19 1.44
CA GLN A 35 11.00 -4.58 2.42
C GLN A 35 9.53 -4.66 1.96
N PHE A 36 9.27 -4.37 0.68
CA PHE A 36 7.94 -4.52 0.09
C PHE A 36 7.46 -5.98 0.12
N LEU A 37 8.32 -6.94 -0.22
CA LEU A 37 7.98 -8.36 -0.19
C LEU A 37 7.63 -8.85 1.22
N ALA A 38 8.34 -8.37 2.25
CA ALA A 38 8.05 -8.69 3.64
C ALA A 38 6.65 -8.20 4.05
N VAL A 39 6.29 -6.96 3.69
CA VAL A 39 4.93 -6.42 3.95
C VAL A 39 3.87 -7.20 3.20
N ARG A 40 4.12 -7.54 1.92
CA ARG A 40 3.21 -8.35 1.10
C ARG A 40 2.97 -9.72 1.72
N HIS A 41 4.02 -10.37 2.19
CA HIS A 41 3.95 -11.70 2.79
C HIS A 41 3.12 -11.70 4.07
N GLU A 42 3.26 -10.68 4.92
CA GLU A 42 2.49 -10.58 6.16
C GLU A 42 1.01 -10.28 5.91
N LEU A 43 0.71 -9.46 4.91
CA LEU A 43 -0.67 -9.14 4.56
C LEU A 43 -1.39 -10.33 3.90
N ALA A 44 -0.68 -11.08 3.06
CA ALA A 44 -1.24 -12.19 2.30
C ALA A 44 -0.28 -13.40 2.32
N PRO A 45 -0.18 -14.10 3.46
CA PRO A 45 0.71 -15.25 3.60
C PRO A 45 0.34 -16.34 2.58
N ALA A 46 1.34 -16.83 1.85
CA ALA A 46 1.20 -17.86 0.81
C ALA A 46 0.16 -17.56 -0.28
N GLN A 47 -0.20 -16.28 -0.48
CA GLN A 47 -1.16 -15.87 -1.50
C GLN A 47 -0.55 -14.85 -2.47
N VAL A 48 -0.99 -14.91 -3.72
CA VAL A 48 -0.80 -13.80 -4.66
C VAL A 48 -1.85 -12.75 -4.33
N CYS A 49 -1.41 -11.57 -3.91
CA CYS A 49 -2.29 -10.41 -3.71
C CYS A 49 -1.94 -9.32 -4.73
N SER A 50 -2.97 -8.64 -5.24
CA SER A 50 -2.74 -7.50 -6.12
C SER A 50 -2.14 -6.33 -5.32
N PHE A 51 -1.39 -5.47 -5.99
CA PHE A 51 -0.89 -4.23 -5.37
C PHE A 51 -2.02 -3.37 -4.78
N VAL A 52 -3.17 -3.33 -5.45
CA VAL A 52 -4.38 -2.67 -4.94
C VAL A 52 -4.79 -3.24 -3.58
N ARG A 53 -4.83 -4.57 -3.45
CA ARG A 53 -5.18 -5.25 -2.20
C ARG A 53 -4.17 -4.92 -1.10
N LEU A 54 -2.90 -4.81 -1.47
CA LEU A 54 -1.82 -4.41 -0.57
C LEU A 54 -2.01 -3.00 -0.03
N VAL A 55 -2.26 -2.03 -0.92
CA VAL A 55 -2.47 -0.63 -0.54
C VAL A 55 -3.71 -0.48 0.33
N GLN A 56 -4.81 -1.14 -0.03
CA GLN A 56 -6.03 -1.13 0.80
C GLN A 56 -5.75 -1.76 2.18
N GLY A 57 -4.98 -2.85 2.25
CA GLY A 57 -4.55 -3.41 3.52
C GLY A 57 -3.70 -2.47 4.36
N CYS A 58 -2.72 -1.81 3.75
CA CYS A 58 -1.90 -0.83 4.44
C CYS A 58 -2.74 0.38 4.92
N SER A 59 -3.80 0.74 4.20
CA SER A 59 -4.68 1.85 4.62
C SER A 59 -5.45 1.58 5.93
N VAL A 60 -5.71 0.30 6.26
CA VAL A 60 -6.32 -0.13 7.53
C VAL A 60 -5.31 -0.65 8.56
N ARG A 61 -4.14 -1.13 8.13
CA ARG A 61 -3.06 -1.66 8.98
C ARG A 61 -1.88 -0.70 8.98
N GLN A 62 -1.94 0.30 9.87
CA GLN A 62 -0.89 1.33 9.98
C GLN A 62 0.48 0.72 10.32
N ASP A 63 0.53 -0.38 11.05
CA ASP A 63 1.76 -1.14 11.36
C ASP A 63 2.46 -1.64 10.09
N LEU A 64 1.70 -2.20 9.14
CA LEU A 64 2.22 -2.64 7.85
C LEU A 64 2.61 -1.45 6.97
N ALA A 65 1.79 -0.39 6.99
CA ALA A 65 2.02 0.79 6.20
C ALA A 65 3.29 1.55 6.61
N GLN A 66 3.66 1.53 7.90
CA GLN A 66 4.92 2.10 8.38
C GLN A 66 6.16 1.36 7.88
N ARG A 67 6.02 0.06 7.60
CA ARG A 67 7.08 -0.83 7.13
C ARG A 67 7.24 -0.87 5.62
N LEU A 68 6.39 -0.14 4.87
CA LEU A 68 6.59 0.04 3.44
C LEU A 68 7.89 0.82 3.17
N PRO A 69 8.54 0.57 2.01
CA PRO A 69 9.67 1.37 1.54
C PRO A 69 9.33 2.85 1.58
N GLY A 70 10.27 3.67 2.04
CA GLY A 70 10.04 5.09 2.31
C GLY A 70 9.55 5.87 1.09
N ASP A 71 10.14 5.59 -0.07
CA ASP A 71 9.80 6.22 -1.34
C ASP A 71 8.42 5.76 -1.88
N LEU A 72 8.11 4.47 -1.78
CA LEU A 72 6.78 3.94 -2.11
C LEU A 72 5.70 4.55 -1.20
N LYS A 73 5.99 4.63 0.09
CA LYS A 73 5.11 5.24 1.10
C LYS A 73 4.83 6.70 0.77
N GLN A 74 5.86 7.48 0.43
CA GLN A 74 5.73 8.88 0.02
C GLN A 74 4.85 9.03 -1.23
N ARG A 75 5.07 8.20 -2.26
CA ARG A 75 4.26 8.20 -3.49
C ARG A 75 2.79 7.89 -3.20
N LEU A 76 2.52 6.91 -2.32
CA LEU A 76 1.16 6.55 -1.92
C LEU A 76 0.47 7.65 -1.08
N GLN A 77 1.22 8.36 -0.24
CA GLN A 77 0.71 9.52 0.50
C GLN A 77 0.38 10.69 -0.44
N ALA A 78 1.22 10.96 -1.45
CA ALA A 78 1.00 12.02 -2.44
C ALA A 78 -0.29 11.81 -3.25
N LEU A 79 -0.71 10.54 -3.43
CA LEU A 79 -1.98 10.18 -4.06
C LEU A 79 -3.13 9.96 -3.05
N HIS A 80 -2.92 10.31 -1.78
CA HIS A 80 -3.90 10.16 -0.69
C HIS A 80 -4.38 8.73 -0.43
N TRP A 81 -3.62 7.71 -0.83
CA TRP A 81 -3.93 6.30 -0.57
C TRP A 81 -3.58 5.86 0.85
N LEU A 82 -2.53 6.46 1.43
CA LEU A 82 -2.15 6.23 2.83
C LEU A 82 -2.24 7.54 3.59
N ARG A 83 -2.88 7.48 4.76
CA ARG A 83 -2.92 8.60 5.72
C ARG A 83 -2.21 8.16 6.99
N PHE A 84 -1.14 8.85 7.32
CA PHE A 84 -0.45 8.71 8.59
C PHE A 84 -0.64 10.02 9.35
N GLY A 85 -1.41 9.96 10.43
CA GLY A 85 -1.58 11.04 11.41
C GLY A 85 -1.78 12.45 10.85
N ALA A 86 -3.03 12.82 10.57
CA ALA A 86 -3.60 13.98 11.26
C ALA A 86 -4.77 13.42 12.07
N THR A 87 -4.79 13.75 13.35
CA THR A 87 -5.84 13.51 14.35
C THR A 87 -7.23 13.20 13.79
N ALA A 88 -7.93 12.27 14.44
CA ALA A 88 -9.39 12.23 14.42
C ALA A 88 -9.91 13.65 14.70
N VAL A 89 -10.32 14.37 13.66
CA VAL A 89 -11.22 15.51 13.83
C VAL A 89 -12.59 14.87 13.90
N ALA A 90 -13.04 14.63 15.13
CA ALA A 90 -14.44 14.71 15.42
C ALA A 90 -14.89 16.14 15.10
N ALA A 91 -15.73 16.28 14.08
CA ALA A 91 -16.65 17.39 13.88
C ALA A 91 -17.82 16.88 13.03
#